data_AF-A0A3D2TP62-F1
#
_entry.id   AF-A0A3D2TP62-F1
#
_cell.length_a   1.000
_cell.length_b   1.000
_cell.length_c   1.000
_cell.angle_alpha   90.00
_cell.angle_beta   90.00
_cell.angle_gamma   90.00
#
_symmetry.space_group_name_H-M   'P 1'
#
loop_
_entity.id
_entity.type
_entity.pdbx_description
1 polymer ?
#
loop_
_entity_poly.entity_id
_entity_poly.type
_entity_poly.pdbx_seq_one_letter_code
_entity_poly.pdbx_strand_id
1 'polypeptide(L)'
;MADHLPKGYRAAGIYSGVKKNPNKLDLSLVVSDRPTVATGVYTQNVVCGAPVTLNRERTPSESVHAVVINSGVANACTGDRGYRDAQQMATLVADSCQLENEQVLVMSTGVIGEHLPMEK
;
A
#
# COMPACT_ATOMS: atom_id res chain seq x y z
N MET A 1 -10.89 15.69 -13.32
CA MET A 1 -10.78 15.22 -11.92
C MET A 1 -9.32 15.36 -11.50
N ALA A 2 -8.89 16.54 -11.02
CA ALA A 2 -7.53 16.79 -10.55
C ALA A 2 -7.39 18.07 -9.68
N ASP A 3 -8.35 19.00 -9.72
CA ASP A 3 -8.24 20.34 -9.13
C ASP A 3 -8.25 20.44 -7.59
N HIS A 4 -8.24 19.31 -6.87
CA HIS A 4 -8.30 19.30 -5.40
C HIS A 4 -7.14 18.59 -4.72
N LEU A 5 -6.15 18.08 -5.46
CA LEU A 5 -4.96 17.47 -4.87
C LEU A 5 -3.84 18.51 -4.67
N PRO A 6 -3.00 18.35 -3.64
CA PRO A 6 -1.79 19.16 -3.51
C PRO A 6 -0.92 19.07 -4.77
N LYS A 7 -0.23 20.18 -5.08
CA LYS A 7 0.60 20.27 -6.30
C LYS A 7 1.68 19.19 -6.31
N GLY A 8 1.73 18.44 -7.42
CA GLY A 8 2.67 17.34 -7.64
C GLY A 8 2.20 15.99 -7.10
N TYR A 9 0.93 15.88 -6.66
CA TYR A 9 0.33 14.60 -6.30
C TYR A 9 -0.69 14.16 -7.35
N ARG A 10 -0.66 12.85 -7.64
CA ARG A 10 -1.69 12.14 -8.41
C ARG A 10 -2.27 11.03 -7.55
N ALA A 11 -3.53 10.71 -7.79
CA ALA A 11 -4.18 9.57 -7.17
C ALA A 11 -5.07 8.84 -8.17
N ALA A 12 -5.13 7.52 -8.04
CA ALA A 12 -6.03 6.67 -8.81
C ALA A 12 -6.66 5.62 -7.90
N GLY A 13 -7.88 5.21 -8.23
CA GLY A 13 -8.56 4.09 -7.59
C GLY A 13 -9.12 3.18 -8.68
N ILE A 14 -8.86 1.88 -8.58
CA ILE A 14 -9.32 0.88 -9.54
C ILE A 14 -9.98 -0.29 -8.82
N TYR A 15 -10.68 -1.09 -9.60
CA TYR A 15 -11.02 -2.46 -9.21
C TYR A 15 -9.91 -3.39 -9.71
N SER A 16 -9.27 -4.13 -8.80
CA SER A 16 -8.26 -5.16 -9.05
C SER A 16 -8.75 -6.57 -8.68
N GLY A 17 -9.95 -6.71 -8.10
CA GLY A 17 -10.53 -8.02 -7.80
C GLY A 17 -10.17 -8.58 -6.42
N VAL A 18 -9.67 -7.76 -5.50
CA VAL A 18 -9.57 -8.11 -4.08
C VAL A 18 -10.97 -8.26 -3.49
N LYS A 19 -11.90 -7.34 -3.81
CA LYS A 19 -13.31 -7.47 -3.46
C LYS A 19 -14.03 -8.35 -4.48
N LYS A 20 -15.04 -9.08 -4.01
CA LYS A 20 -15.89 -9.91 -4.89
C LYS A 20 -16.81 -9.10 -5.80
N ASN A 21 -17.15 -7.87 -5.40
CA ASN A 21 -18.08 -7.02 -6.16
C ASN A 21 -17.30 -6.15 -7.16
N PRO A 22 -17.46 -6.37 -8.49
CA PRO A 22 -16.72 -5.64 -9.52
C PRO A 22 -17.07 -4.14 -9.60
N ASN A 23 -18.18 -3.72 -9.00
CA ASN A 23 -18.59 -2.31 -8.97
C ASN A 23 -17.95 -1.54 -7.81
N LYS A 24 -17.10 -2.18 -7.00
CA LYS A 24 -16.43 -1.54 -5.86
C LYS A 24 -14.93 -1.48 -6.10
N LEU A 25 -14.39 -0.27 -6.19
CA LEU A 25 -12.95 -0.04 -6.17
C LEU A 25 -12.33 -0.65 -4.91
N ASP A 26 -11.16 -1.23 -5.05
CA ASP A 26 -10.49 -2.01 -4.01
C ASP A 26 -8.97 -1.89 -4.00
N LEU A 27 -8.39 -1.19 -4.97
CA LEU A 27 -7.00 -0.78 -4.98
C LEU A 27 -6.90 0.72 -5.25
N SER A 28 -6.03 1.41 -4.53
CA SER A 28 -5.73 2.81 -4.78
C SER A 28 -4.24 3.07 -4.68
N LEU A 29 -3.80 4.07 -5.43
CA LEU A 29 -2.41 4.48 -5.50
C LEU A 29 -2.37 6.00 -5.41
N VAL A 30 -1.52 6.51 -4.53
CA VAL A 30 -1.17 7.93 -4.43
C VAL A 30 0.31 8.05 -4.79
N VAL A 31 0.66 8.97 -5.68
CA VAL A 31 2.03 9.19 -6.15
C VAL A 31 2.38 10.67 -6.06
N SER A 32 3.59 10.96 -5.60
CA SER A 32 4.23 12.27 -5.65
C SER A 32 5.27 12.31 -6.77
N ASP A 33 5.29 13.43 -7.51
CA ASP A 33 6.27 13.73 -8.57
C ASP A 33 7.68 14.01 -8.05
N ARG A 34 7.84 14.10 -6.74
CA ARG A 34 9.10 14.43 -6.05
C ARG A 34 9.22 13.62 -4.76
N PRO A 35 10.44 13.40 -4.24
CA PRO A 35 10.62 12.76 -2.96
C PRO A 35 9.89 13.53 -1.85
N THR A 36 9.30 12.79 -0.91
CA THR A 36 8.51 13.35 0.18
C THR A 36 8.95 12.80 1.51
N VAL A 37 8.86 13.67 2.52
CA VAL A 37 9.02 13.26 3.92
C VAL A 37 7.77 12.50 4.35
N ALA A 38 7.98 11.29 4.86
CA ALA A 38 6.94 10.42 5.37
C ALA A 38 7.21 10.08 6.84
N THR A 39 6.15 10.16 7.65
CA THR A 39 6.12 9.70 9.03
C THR A 39 4.85 8.90 9.25
N GLY A 40 4.92 7.88 10.11
CA GLY A 40 3.81 6.98 10.37
C GLY A 40 3.60 6.74 11.85
N VAL A 41 2.33 6.81 12.28
CA VAL A 41 1.90 6.27 13.57
C VAL A 41 1.06 5.04 13.31
N TYR A 42 1.30 3.98 14.09
CA TYR A 42 0.77 2.66 13.82
C TYR A 42 0.05 2.10 15.04
N THR A 43 -0.84 1.14 14.81
CA THR A 43 -1.52 0.41 15.89
C THR A 43 -0.53 -0.23 16.86
N GLN A 44 -0.77 -0.15 18.16
CA GLN A 44 0.02 -0.83 19.19
C GLN A 44 -0.35 -2.31 19.35
N ASN A 45 -1.37 -2.79 18.62
CA ASN A 45 -1.78 -4.19 18.67
C ASN A 45 -0.65 -5.10 18.16
N VAL A 46 -0.31 -6.13 18.94
CA VAL A 46 0.65 -7.17 18.56
C VAL A 46 0.19 -7.95 17.32
N VAL A 47 -1.13 -8.13 17.17
CA VAL A 47 -1.76 -8.65 15.96
C VAL A 47 -1.95 -7.50 14.98
N CYS A 48 -0.87 -7.08 14.33
CA CYS A 48 -0.89 -6.06 13.29
C CYS A 48 -0.77 -6.66 11.88
N GLY A 49 -1.25 -5.92 10.88
CA GLY A 49 -1.09 -6.32 9.48
C GLY A 49 0.38 -6.30 9.06
N ALA A 50 0.76 -7.20 8.16
CA ALA A 50 2.10 -7.20 7.58
C ALA A 50 2.55 -5.83 7.01
N PRO A 51 1.67 -5.01 6.38
CA PRO A 51 2.05 -3.67 5.94
C PRO A 51 2.42 -2.71 7.08
N VAL A 52 1.90 -2.94 8.30
CA VAL A 52 2.29 -2.13 9.46
C VAL A 52 3.75 -2.39 9.83
N THR A 53 4.16 -3.65 9.87
CA THR A 53 5.56 -4.03 10.11
C THR A 53 6.47 -3.44 9.03
N LEU A 54 6.11 -3.62 7.76
CA LEU A 54 6.85 -3.09 6.63
C LEU A 54 7.03 -1.57 6.70
N ASN A 55 5.95 -0.82 6.97
CA ASN A 55 6.03 0.63 6.98
C ASN A 55 6.78 1.19 8.20
N ARG A 56 6.82 0.47 9.34
CA ARG A 56 7.67 0.84 10.49
C ARG A 56 9.15 0.78 10.15
N GLU A 57 9.56 -0.14 9.30
CA GLU A 57 10.94 -0.25 8.84
C GLU A 57 11.31 0.86 7.83
N ARG A 58 10.30 1.46 7.19
CA ARG A 58 10.45 2.49 6.14
C ARG A 58 10.19 3.90 6.60
N THR A 59 9.66 4.09 7.81
CA THR A 59 9.33 5.43 8.33
C THR A 59 10.00 5.68 9.69
N PRO A 60 10.47 6.91 9.96
CA PRO A 60 10.44 8.09 9.08
C PRO A 60 11.39 7.94 7.87
N SER A 61 11.05 8.61 6.76
CA SER A 61 11.87 8.66 5.54
C SER A 61 11.72 10.01 4.85
N GLU A 62 12.72 10.42 4.06
CA GLU A 62 12.71 11.65 3.26
C GLU A 62 12.58 11.38 1.75
N SER A 63 12.43 10.12 1.35
CA SER A 63 12.50 9.68 -0.05
C SER A 63 11.26 8.94 -0.54
N VAL A 64 10.15 8.95 0.20
CA VAL A 64 8.91 8.26 -0.23
C VAL A 64 8.27 9.00 -1.40
N HIS A 65 7.78 8.25 -2.38
CA HIS A 65 7.05 8.78 -3.53
C HIS A 65 5.62 8.23 -3.63
N ALA A 66 5.37 7.02 -3.16
CA ALA A 66 4.08 6.37 -3.39
C ALA A 66 3.51 5.68 -2.15
N VAL A 67 2.19 5.60 -2.11
CA VAL A 67 1.44 4.76 -1.17
C VAL A 67 0.43 3.95 -1.96
N VAL A 68 0.53 2.62 -1.87
CA VAL A 68 -0.46 1.70 -2.44
C VAL A 68 -1.34 1.14 -1.34
N ILE A 69 -2.66 1.22 -1.54
CA ILE A 69 -3.66 0.83 -0.55
C ILE A 69 -4.63 -0.14 -1.17
N ASN A 70 -4.73 -1.35 -0.62
CA ASN A 70 -5.81 -2.28 -0.96
C ASN A 70 -6.91 -2.28 0.11
N SER A 71 -8.13 -2.65 -0.30
CA SER A 71 -9.26 -2.86 0.61
C SER A 71 -10.01 -4.15 0.26
N GLY A 72 -10.44 -4.89 1.29
CA GLY A 72 -11.06 -6.21 1.17
C GLY A 72 -10.29 -7.30 1.91
N VAL A 73 -8.97 -7.19 1.98
CA VAL A 73 -8.08 -8.08 2.74
C VAL A 73 -7.12 -7.22 3.56
N ALA A 74 -7.09 -7.42 4.88
CA ALA A 74 -6.26 -6.64 5.79
C ALA A 74 -4.78 -7.06 5.76
N ASN A 75 -4.48 -8.22 5.18
CA ASN A 75 -3.14 -8.82 5.21
C ASN A 75 -2.57 -8.88 6.65
N ALA A 76 -3.39 -9.35 7.58
CA ALA A 76 -3.06 -9.54 8.98
C ALA A 76 -3.21 -11.02 9.34
N CYS A 77 -2.39 -11.52 10.26
CA CYS A 77 -2.29 -12.95 10.59
C CYS A 77 -1.89 -13.84 9.40
N THR A 78 -1.07 -13.33 8.48
CA THR A 78 -0.68 -13.99 7.22
C THR A 78 0.77 -14.48 7.19
N GLY A 79 1.51 -14.35 8.31
CA GLY A 79 2.89 -14.79 8.46
C GLY A 79 3.86 -14.18 7.45
N ASP A 80 4.98 -14.87 7.20
CA ASP A 80 6.04 -14.41 6.28
C ASP A 80 5.54 -14.21 4.84
N ARG A 81 4.50 -14.95 4.44
CA ARG A 81 3.86 -14.75 3.14
C ARG A 81 3.21 -13.37 3.07
N GLY A 82 2.49 -12.96 4.10
CA GLY A 82 1.87 -11.63 4.13
C GLY A 82 2.87 -10.48 4.04
N TYR A 83 4.04 -10.62 4.67
CA TYR A 83 5.11 -9.65 4.56
C TYR A 83 5.70 -9.61 3.14
N ARG A 84 5.94 -10.77 2.53
CA ARG A 84 6.38 -10.87 1.13
C ARG A 84 5.35 -10.31 0.15
N ASP A 85 4.06 -10.57 0.36
CA ASP A 85 2.98 -10.02 -0.45
C ASP A 85 2.98 -8.48 -0.38
N ALA A 86 3.19 -7.90 0.81
CA ALA A 86 3.32 -6.44 0.97
C ALA A 86 4.59 -5.89 0.28
N GLN A 87 5.74 -6.55 0.41
CA GLN A 87 6.95 -6.17 -0.32
C GLN A 87 6.74 -6.24 -1.84
N GLN A 88 6.05 -7.26 -2.34
CA GLN A 88 5.74 -7.43 -3.75
C GLN A 88 4.78 -6.35 -4.25
N MET A 89 3.76 -5.96 -3.47
CA MET A 89 2.93 -4.79 -3.80
C MET A 89 3.77 -3.53 -3.98
N ALA A 90 4.74 -3.29 -3.07
CA ALA A 90 5.66 -2.18 -3.19
C ALA A 90 6.54 -2.28 -4.45
N THR A 91 7.08 -3.48 -4.76
CA THR A 91 7.91 -3.70 -5.96
C THR A 91 7.14 -3.39 -7.23
N LEU A 92 5.93 -3.91 -7.38
CA LEU A 92 5.12 -3.72 -8.59
C LEU A 92 4.82 -2.24 -8.86
N VAL A 93 4.57 -1.47 -7.79
CA VAL A 93 4.38 -0.02 -7.89
C VAL A 93 5.68 0.69 -8.20
N ALA A 94 6.77 0.29 -7.55
CA ALA A 94 8.10 0.86 -7.74
C ALA A 94 8.55 0.70 -9.20
N ASP A 95 8.46 -0.52 -9.74
CA ASP A 95 8.77 -0.83 -11.14
C ASP A 95 7.91 0.00 -12.11
N SER A 96 6.60 0.08 -11.85
CA SER A 96 5.66 0.84 -12.70
C SER A 96 5.89 2.35 -12.66
N CYS A 97 6.47 2.87 -11.57
CA CYS A 97 6.70 4.30 -11.35
C CYS A 97 8.17 4.70 -11.45
N GLN A 98 9.07 3.77 -11.79
CA GLN A 98 10.54 3.99 -11.83
C GLN A 98 11.09 4.49 -10.48
N LEU A 99 10.67 3.82 -9.40
CA LEU A 99 11.10 4.10 -8.02
C LEU A 99 11.86 2.90 -7.46
N GLU A 100 12.53 3.10 -6.34
CA GLU A 100 13.03 2.02 -5.49
C GLU A 100 11.91 1.49 -4.59
N ASN A 101 12.00 0.22 -4.22
CA ASN A 101 10.97 -0.46 -3.42
C ASN A 101 10.68 0.27 -2.10
N GLU A 102 11.73 0.75 -1.41
CA GLU A 102 11.68 1.45 -0.13
C GLU A 102 10.98 2.81 -0.23
N GLN A 103 10.84 3.36 -1.45
CA GLN A 103 10.13 4.62 -1.69
C GLN A 103 8.60 4.44 -1.78
N VAL A 104 8.10 3.21 -1.59
CA VAL A 104 6.68 2.88 -1.62
C VAL A 104 6.22 2.39 -0.24
N LEU A 105 5.14 2.97 0.28
CA LEU A 105 4.46 2.47 1.47
C LEU A 105 3.22 1.64 1.08
N VAL A 106 2.87 0.68 1.92
CA VAL A 106 1.74 -0.25 1.65
C VAL A 106 0.72 -0.16 2.76
N MET A 107 -0.56 -0.09 2.43
CA MET A 107 -1.64 -0.13 3.43
C MET A 107 -2.71 -1.15 3.02
N SER A 108 -3.27 -1.85 3.99
CA SER A 108 -4.27 -2.89 3.75
C SER A 108 -5.38 -2.80 4.80
N THR A 109 -6.62 -3.03 4.36
CA THR A 109 -7.78 -3.11 5.26
C THR A 109 -8.77 -4.16 4.75
N GLY A 110 -9.47 -4.83 5.66
CA GLY A 110 -10.48 -5.83 5.31
C GLY A 110 -10.41 -7.07 6.19
N VAL A 111 -10.63 -8.24 5.58
CA VAL A 111 -10.67 -9.52 6.30
C VAL A 111 -9.27 -9.89 6.82
N ILE A 112 -9.22 -10.38 8.07
CA ILE A 112 -8.01 -10.88 8.74
C ILE A 112 -7.88 -12.39 8.50
N GLY A 113 -6.66 -12.90 8.35
CA GLY A 113 -6.38 -14.33 8.12
C GLY A 113 -6.47 -14.78 6.66
N GLU A 114 -6.75 -13.87 5.74
CA GLU A 114 -6.81 -14.12 4.30
C GLU A 114 -5.55 -13.57 3.61
N HIS A 115 -5.02 -14.32 2.64
CA HIS A 115 -3.90 -13.86 1.83
C HIS A 115 -4.34 -12.90 0.73
N LEU A 116 -3.44 -11.99 0.34
CA LEU A 116 -3.66 -11.14 -0.82
C LEU A 116 -3.67 -12.00 -2.10
N PRO A 117 -4.62 -11.76 -3.02
CA PRO A 117 -4.64 -12.44 -4.31
C PRO A 117 -3.66 -11.75 -5.28
N MET A 118 -2.36 -11.90 -5.04
CA MET A 118 -1.29 -11.16 -5.75
C MET A 118 -1.21 -11.41 -7.26
N GLU A 119 -1.85 -12.46 -7.77
CA GLU A 119 -1.89 -12.82 -9.20
C GLU A 119 -2.99 -12.07 -9.99
N LYS A 120 -3.79 -11.22 -9.33
CA LYS A 120 -4.83 -10.41 -9.96
C LYS A 120 -4.32 -9.01 -10.29
#